data_AF-A0A2K6PGB3-F1
#
_entry.id   AF-A0A2K6PGB3-F1
#
_cell.length_a   1.000
_cell.length_b   1.000
_cell.length_c   1.000
_cell.angle_alpha   90.00
_cell.angle_beta   90.00
_cell.angle_gamma   90.00
#
_symmetry.space_group_name_H-M   'P 1'
#
loop_
_entity.id
_entity.type
_entity.pdbx_description
1 polymer ?
#
loop_
_entity_poly.entity_id
_entity_poly.type
_entity_poly.pdbx_seq_one_letter_code
_entity_poly.pdbx_strand_id
1 'polypeptide(L)'
;MVPALRYLVGACGRARGGFAGGFPGACGSASGRPRPLCGGGRSASTSSFDIVIVGGGIVGLASARALILRHPSLSIGVLEKEKDLAVHQTGHNSGVIHSGIYYKPESLKAKLCVQGAALLYEYCQQKGISYKQCGKLIVAVEQEEIPRLQALYERGLQNGVQGLRLIQQEDIKKKEPYCRVYFFPKQISS
;
A
#
# COMPACT_ATOMS: atom_id res chain seq x y z
N MET A 1 -1.98 19.93 -16.06
CA MET A 1 -2.66 20.47 -14.87
C MET A 1 -3.40 19.29 -14.24
N VAL A 2 -2.91 18.72 -13.13
CA VAL A 2 -3.51 17.53 -12.51
C VAL A 2 -4.67 18.01 -11.62
N PRO A 3 -5.90 17.46 -11.74
CA PRO A 3 -7.01 17.82 -10.86
C PRO A 3 -6.60 17.68 -9.39
N ALA A 4 -6.96 18.67 -8.58
CA ALA A 4 -6.61 18.70 -7.17
C ALA A 4 -7.24 17.50 -6.44
N LEU A 5 -6.42 16.55 -6.00
CA LEU A 5 -6.84 15.48 -5.09
C LEU A 5 -7.36 16.15 -3.80
N ARG A 6 -8.66 16.01 -3.53
CA ARG A 6 -9.25 16.50 -2.28
C ARG A 6 -9.18 15.39 -1.25
N TYR A 7 -8.43 15.66 -0.20
CA TYR A 7 -8.25 14.77 0.93
C TYR A 7 -9.24 15.17 2.02
N LEU A 8 -10.11 14.23 2.41
CA LEU A 8 -11.07 14.44 3.50
C LEU A 8 -10.60 13.64 4.71
N VAL A 9 -10.05 14.37 5.68
CA VAL A 9 -9.65 13.86 6.99
C VAL A 9 -10.85 13.92 7.91
N GLY A 10 -11.31 12.76 8.40
CA GLY A 10 -12.42 12.68 9.33
C GLY A 10 -11.93 12.28 10.71
N ALA A 11 -11.74 13.26 11.61
CA ALA A 11 -11.67 12.97 13.04
C ALA A 11 -12.98 12.27 13.42
N CYS A 12 -12.88 11.01 13.87
CA CYS A 12 -14.00 10.23 14.38
C CYS A 12 -14.58 10.92 15.63
N GLY A 13 -15.46 11.90 15.43
CA GLY A 13 -16.34 12.40 16.47
C GLY A 13 -17.39 11.34 16.74
N ARG A 14 -17.25 10.61 17.85
CA ARG A 14 -18.27 9.68 18.34
C ARG A 14 -19.62 10.40 18.40
N ALA A 15 -20.52 10.10 17.48
CA ALA A 15 -21.94 10.35 17.67
C ALA A 15 -22.40 9.40 18.79
N ARG A 16 -22.43 9.89 20.05
CA ARG A 16 -23.12 9.21 21.14
C ARG A 16 -24.62 9.36 20.89
N GLY A 17 -25.22 8.41 20.18
CA GLY A 17 -26.67 8.23 20.13
C GLY A 17 -27.07 7.20 21.16
N GLY A 18 -27.50 7.65 22.34
CA GLY A 18 -28.08 6.78 23.37
C GLY A 18 -29.43 6.23 22.89
N PHE A 19 -29.57 4.91 22.98
CA PHE A 19 -30.86 4.23 22.89
C PHE A 19 -31.66 4.54 24.17
N ALA A 20 -32.84 5.15 24.02
CA ALA A 20 -33.91 5.09 25.01
C ALA A 20 -35.21 4.86 24.24
N GLY A 21 -35.86 3.74 24.52
CA GLY A 21 -37.12 3.34 23.88
C GLY A 21 -38.34 4.11 24.39
N GLY A 22 -39.47 3.91 23.70
CA GLY A 22 -40.79 4.33 24.16
C GLY A 22 -41.74 4.67 23.01
N PHE A 23 -42.59 3.72 22.61
CA PHE A 23 -43.89 3.99 21.99
C PHE A 23 -44.80 4.73 23.00
N PRO A 24 -45.70 5.65 22.61
CA PRO A 24 -46.95 5.27 21.90
C PRO A 24 -47.58 6.33 20.95
N GLY A 25 -48.60 5.89 20.18
CA GLY A 25 -49.88 6.61 20.12
C GLY A 25 -50.15 7.70 19.04
N ALA A 26 -50.80 7.27 17.96
CA ALA A 26 -51.92 7.87 17.21
C ALA A 26 -52.20 9.41 17.11
N CYS A 27 -52.49 9.78 15.85
CA CYS A 27 -53.51 10.71 15.31
C CYS A 27 -53.58 12.20 15.74
N GLY A 28 -53.63 13.07 14.73
CA GLY A 28 -54.23 14.40 14.86
C GLY A 28 -53.77 15.41 13.80
N SER A 29 -54.64 15.70 12.83
CA SER A 29 -54.51 16.76 11.83
C SER A 29 -54.61 18.15 12.46
N ALA A 30 -53.74 19.09 12.08
CA ALA A 30 -54.07 20.52 12.09
C ALA A 30 -53.13 21.30 11.17
N SER A 31 -53.76 22.08 10.31
CA SER A 31 -53.23 23.12 9.43
C SER A 31 -52.60 24.27 10.23
N GLY A 32 -51.45 24.74 9.76
CA GLY A 32 -50.83 25.98 10.24
C GLY A 32 -49.35 25.98 9.90
N ARG A 33 -48.91 26.90 9.03
CA ARG A 33 -47.49 27.13 8.77
C ARG A 33 -46.91 28.02 9.86
N PRO A 34 -45.99 27.56 10.71
CA PRO A 34 -45.02 28.45 11.31
C PRO A 34 -43.83 28.56 10.35
N ARG A 35 -43.49 29.77 9.91
CA ARG A 35 -42.14 30.05 9.42
C ARG A 35 -41.24 30.24 10.64
N PRO A 36 -40.13 29.50 10.79
CA PRO A 36 -38.93 30.03 11.40
C PRO A 36 -37.96 30.36 10.25
N LEU A 37 -37.71 31.64 9.98
CA LEU A 37 -36.63 32.42 10.58
C LEU A 37 -35.27 31.77 10.34
N CYS A 38 -34.48 32.47 9.52
CA CYS A 38 -33.12 32.17 9.14
C CYS A 38 -32.28 31.67 10.33
N GLY A 39 -31.91 30.39 10.28
CA GLY A 39 -30.77 29.85 11.02
C GLY A 39 -29.70 29.50 9.99
N GLY A 40 -28.65 30.31 9.92
CA GLY A 40 -27.49 30.05 9.08
C GLY A 40 -26.77 28.78 9.53
N GLY A 41 -27.18 27.63 9.01
CA GLY A 41 -26.38 26.42 9.00
C GLY A 41 -25.56 26.41 7.73
N ARG A 42 -24.23 26.45 7.85
CA ARG A 42 -23.29 26.30 6.74
C ARG A 42 -23.81 25.21 5.79
N SER A 43 -24.19 25.59 4.57
CA SER A 43 -24.33 24.63 3.49
C SER A 43 -22.96 24.04 3.29
N ALA A 44 -22.70 22.89 3.92
CA ALA A 44 -21.57 22.07 3.57
C ALA A 44 -21.82 21.72 2.10
N SER A 45 -21.14 22.41 1.19
CA SER A 45 -21.15 22.07 -0.21
C SER A 45 -20.73 20.61 -0.27
N THR A 46 -21.68 19.71 -0.48
CA THR A 46 -21.39 18.30 -0.68
C THR A 46 -20.74 18.24 -2.04
N SER A 47 -19.42 18.40 -2.08
CA SER A 47 -18.65 18.10 -3.28
C SER A 47 -18.84 16.62 -3.53
N SER A 48 -19.72 16.30 -4.47
CA SER A 48 -19.90 14.96 -4.99
C SER A 48 -18.60 14.53 -5.66
N PHE A 49 -18.17 13.31 -5.38
CA PHE A 49 -17.05 12.67 -6.07
C PHE A 49 -17.59 11.54 -6.95
N ASP A 50 -17.01 11.37 -8.13
CA ASP A 50 -17.33 10.23 -9.01
C ASP A 50 -16.79 8.92 -8.42
N ILE A 51 -15.61 8.99 -7.80
CA ILE A 51 -14.97 7.85 -7.14
C ILE A 51 -14.46 8.27 -5.77
N VAL A 52 -14.75 7.45 -4.75
CA VAL A 52 -14.20 7.60 -3.41
C VAL A 52 -13.37 6.37 -3.05
N ILE A 53 -12.13 6.61 -2.61
CA ILE A 53 -11.21 5.58 -2.13
C ILE A 53 -11.16 5.66 -0.61
N VAL A 54 -11.41 4.53 0.05
CA VAL A 54 -11.34 4.42 1.51
C VAL A 54 -9.99 3.83 1.90
N GLY A 55 -9.17 4.62 2.58
CA GLY A 55 -7.82 4.28 3.06
C GLY A 55 -6.73 5.15 2.44
N GLY A 56 -6.06 5.93 3.29
CA GLY A 56 -4.92 6.80 2.98
C GLY A 56 -3.56 6.09 3.12
N GLY A 57 -3.50 4.79 2.87
CA GLY A 57 -2.26 4.02 2.76
C GLY A 57 -1.67 4.05 1.35
N ILE A 58 -0.50 3.44 1.17
CA ILE A 58 0.20 3.43 -0.13
C ILE A 58 -0.65 2.85 -1.26
N VAL A 59 -1.44 1.80 -1.00
CA VAL A 59 -2.33 1.16 -2.00
C VAL A 59 -3.44 2.12 -2.41
N GLY A 60 -4.08 2.79 -1.44
CA GLY A 60 -5.17 3.74 -1.71
C GLY A 60 -4.67 4.96 -2.48
N LEU A 61 -3.55 5.55 -2.07
CA LEU A 61 -2.93 6.68 -2.77
C LEU A 61 -2.42 6.32 -4.16
N ALA A 62 -1.79 5.15 -4.33
CA ALA A 62 -1.35 4.67 -5.64
C ALA A 62 -2.54 4.44 -6.58
N SER A 63 -3.65 3.90 -6.07
CA SER A 63 -4.89 3.73 -6.83
C SER A 63 -5.49 5.08 -7.23
N ALA A 64 -5.56 6.04 -6.31
CA ALA A 64 -6.02 7.41 -6.58
C ALA A 64 -5.19 8.05 -7.70
N ARG A 65 -3.86 7.99 -7.57
CA ARG A 65 -2.94 8.52 -8.58
C ARG A 65 -3.15 7.86 -9.95
N ALA A 66 -3.26 6.54 -9.99
CA ALA A 66 -3.47 5.81 -11.24
C ALA A 66 -4.79 6.21 -11.92
N LEU A 67 -5.87 6.37 -11.15
CA LEU A 67 -7.16 6.80 -11.68
C LEU A 67 -7.13 8.24 -12.17
N ILE A 68 -6.52 9.18 -11.44
CA ILE A 68 -6.38 10.58 -11.87
C ILE A 68 -5.63 10.69 -13.19
N LEU A 69 -4.55 9.91 -13.36
CA LEU A 69 -3.75 9.92 -14.59
C LEU A 69 -4.49 9.34 -15.79
N ARG A 70 -5.33 8.31 -15.57
CA ARG A 70 -6.09 7.65 -16.65
C ARG A 70 -7.40 8.35 -16.98
N HIS A 71 -8.02 9.02 -16.01
CA HIS A 71 -9.32 9.65 -16.14
C HIS A 71 -9.29 11.07 -15.55
N PRO A 72 -8.65 12.05 -16.23
CA PRO A 72 -8.48 13.40 -15.71
C PRO A 72 -9.79 14.17 -15.48
N SER A 73 -10.90 13.72 -16.07
CA SER A 73 -12.22 14.32 -15.90
C SER A 73 -12.96 13.84 -14.64
N LEU A 74 -12.53 12.72 -14.03
CA LEU A 74 -13.20 12.19 -12.84
C LEU A 74 -12.75 12.95 -11.59
N SER A 75 -13.72 13.28 -10.75
CA SER A 75 -13.50 13.78 -9.40
C SER A 75 -13.25 12.62 -8.44
N ILE A 76 -12.06 12.59 -7.84
CA ILE A 76 -11.61 11.49 -6.98
C ILE A 76 -11.37 12.00 -5.56
N GLY A 77 -12.03 11.38 -4.59
CA GLY A 77 -11.84 11.62 -3.16
C GLY A 77 -11.11 10.47 -2.49
N VAL A 78 -10.27 10.78 -1.50
CA VAL A 78 -9.68 9.77 -0.60
C VAL A 78 -10.13 10.07 0.83
N LEU A 79 -10.69 9.07 1.49
CA LEU A 79 -11.10 9.10 2.89
C LEU A 79 -10.09 8.33 3.75
N GLU A 80 -9.62 8.96 4.82
CA GLU A 80 -8.79 8.33 5.84
C GLU A 80 -9.38 8.63 7.21
N LYS A 81 -9.38 7.64 8.09
CA LYS A 81 -9.90 7.77 9.46
C LYS A 81 -8.92 8.50 10.36
N GLU A 82 -7.62 8.41 10.08
CA GLU A 82 -6.57 9.08 10.84
C GLU A 82 -6.39 10.53 10.38
N LYS A 83 -5.75 11.34 11.24
CA LYS A 83 -5.42 12.73 10.91
C LYS A 83 -4.37 12.85 9.81
N ASP A 84 -3.46 11.88 9.77
CA ASP A 84 -2.32 11.83 8.86
C ASP A 84 -2.40 10.61 7.95
N LEU A 85 -1.77 10.72 6.78
CA LEU A 85 -1.62 9.62 5.84
C LEU A 85 -0.66 8.56 6.37
N ALA A 86 -0.82 7.33 5.89
CA ALA A 86 0.13 6.24 6.11
C ALA A 86 0.42 5.88 7.59
N VAL A 87 -0.39 6.30 8.55
CA VAL A 87 -0.17 6.06 10.00
C VAL A 87 -0.16 4.57 10.37
N HIS A 88 -0.79 3.69 9.57
CA HIS A 88 -0.86 2.25 9.86
C HIS A 88 0.26 1.46 9.16
N GLN A 89 -0.07 0.39 8.42
CA GLN A 89 0.90 -0.54 7.82
C GLN A 89 1.90 0.13 6.86
N THR A 90 1.50 1.20 6.16
CA THR A 90 2.39 1.93 5.25
C THR A 90 3.52 2.67 5.99
N GLY A 91 3.27 3.19 7.18
CA GLY A 91 4.30 3.82 8.02
C GLY A 91 5.10 2.82 8.84
N HIS A 92 4.56 1.61 9.06
CA HIS A 92 5.15 0.57 9.91
C HIS A 92 5.52 -0.69 9.12
N ASN A 93 6.46 -0.55 8.19
CA ASN A 93 7.06 -1.67 7.47
C ASN A 93 8.57 -1.47 7.30
N SER A 94 9.26 -2.48 6.78
CA SER A 94 10.72 -2.46 6.62
C SER A 94 11.22 -1.50 5.54
N GLY A 95 10.33 -0.94 4.70
CA GLY A 95 10.71 -0.12 3.56
C GLY A 95 11.40 -0.89 2.43
N VAL A 96 11.37 -2.23 2.46
CA VAL A 96 12.07 -3.08 1.49
C VAL A 96 11.29 -3.18 0.19
N ILE A 97 11.94 -2.84 -0.91
CA ILE A 97 11.45 -3.15 -2.26
C ILE A 97 11.79 -4.62 -2.53
N HIS A 98 10.80 -5.49 -2.42
CA HIS A 98 10.99 -6.93 -2.56
C HIS A 98 11.27 -7.34 -4.01
N SER A 99 12.15 -8.32 -4.19
CA SER A 99 12.52 -8.86 -5.51
C SER A 99 11.47 -9.82 -6.09
N GLY A 100 10.58 -10.37 -5.26
CA GLY A 100 9.53 -11.31 -5.67
C GLY A 100 9.90 -12.80 -5.58
N ILE A 101 11.12 -13.13 -5.13
CA ILE A 101 11.66 -14.50 -5.15
C ILE A 101 10.87 -15.54 -4.33
N TYR A 102 10.21 -15.12 -3.23
CA TYR A 102 9.50 -16.07 -2.35
C TYR A 102 8.13 -16.46 -2.86
N TYR A 103 7.52 -15.66 -3.73
CA TYR A 103 6.11 -15.80 -4.06
C TYR A 103 5.87 -16.95 -5.03
N LYS A 104 4.76 -17.66 -4.83
CA LYS A 104 4.34 -18.74 -5.73
C LYS A 104 4.32 -18.24 -7.18
N PRO A 105 4.96 -18.96 -8.13
CA PRO A 105 4.91 -18.63 -9.55
C PRO A 105 3.48 -18.44 -10.04
N GLU A 106 3.32 -17.60 -11.05
CA GLU A 106 2.05 -17.20 -11.66
C GLU A 106 1.05 -16.48 -10.73
N SER A 107 1.33 -16.37 -9.43
CA SER A 107 0.47 -15.62 -8.52
C SER A 107 0.49 -14.12 -8.80
N LEU A 108 -0.60 -13.44 -8.47
CA LEU A 108 -0.65 -11.98 -8.54
C LEU A 108 0.43 -11.32 -7.69
N LYS A 109 0.79 -11.91 -6.54
CA LYS A 109 1.90 -11.39 -5.72
C LYS A 109 3.23 -11.43 -6.46
N ALA A 110 3.54 -12.55 -7.15
CA ALA A 110 4.76 -12.65 -7.94
C ALA A 110 4.78 -11.60 -9.07
N LYS A 111 3.72 -11.58 -9.89
CA LYS A 111 3.60 -10.68 -11.04
C LYS A 111 3.68 -9.20 -10.63
N LEU A 112 2.85 -8.80 -9.67
CA LEU A 112 2.77 -7.40 -9.21
C LEU A 112 4.01 -6.98 -8.42
N CYS A 113 4.71 -7.88 -7.71
CA CYS A 113 5.93 -7.52 -7.01
C CYS A 113 7.07 -7.20 -7.99
N VAL A 114 7.30 -8.05 -8.99
CA VAL A 114 8.39 -7.85 -9.95
C VAL A 114 8.13 -6.61 -10.80
N GLN A 115 6.91 -6.46 -11.33
CA GLN A 115 6.53 -5.27 -12.08
C GLN A 115 6.52 -4.01 -11.19
N GLY A 116 5.97 -4.12 -9.98
CA GLY A 116 5.89 -3.02 -9.02
C GLY A 116 7.24 -2.52 -8.54
N ALA A 117 8.22 -3.40 -8.36
CA ALA A 117 9.58 -3.02 -8.00
C ALA A 117 10.22 -2.14 -9.08
N ALA A 118 10.11 -2.52 -10.36
CA ALA A 118 10.63 -1.74 -11.47
C ALA A 118 9.97 -0.36 -11.56
N LEU A 119 8.64 -0.31 -11.50
CA LEU A 119 7.87 0.94 -11.52
C LEU A 119 8.18 1.84 -10.33
N LEU A 120 8.43 1.26 -9.15
CA LEU A 120 8.75 2.02 -7.95
C LEU A 120 10.14 2.65 -8.02
N TYR A 121 11.15 1.92 -8.53
CA TYR A 121 12.48 2.52 -8.77
C TYR A 121 12.42 3.68 -9.75
N GLU A 122 11.71 3.51 -10.86
CA GLU A 122 11.48 4.57 -11.84
C GLU A 122 10.77 5.77 -11.20
N TYR A 123 9.71 5.52 -10.43
CA TYR A 123 8.97 6.57 -9.74
C TYR A 123 9.85 7.33 -8.74
N CYS A 124 10.66 6.63 -7.95
CA CYS A 124 11.56 7.26 -7.00
C CYS A 124 12.60 8.12 -7.71
N GLN A 125 13.17 7.65 -8.82
CA GLN A 125 14.10 8.43 -9.63
C GLN A 125 13.45 9.71 -10.18
N GLN A 126 12.27 9.57 -10.80
CA GLN A 126 11.51 10.70 -11.36
C GLN A 126 11.10 11.74 -10.32
N LYS A 127 10.88 11.32 -9.08
CA LYS A 127 10.45 12.18 -7.97
C LYS A 127 11.56 12.63 -7.04
N GLY A 128 12.80 12.20 -7.29
CA GLY A 128 13.92 12.48 -6.38
C GLY A 128 13.74 11.87 -4.99
N ILE A 129 12.97 10.78 -4.87
CA ILE A 129 12.79 10.07 -3.61
C ILE A 129 14.03 9.21 -3.38
N SER A 130 14.67 9.39 -2.24
CA SER A 130 15.87 8.64 -1.89
C SER A 130 15.56 7.15 -1.68
N TYR A 131 16.36 6.28 -2.28
CA TYR A 131 16.35 4.84 -2.07
C TYR A 131 17.77 4.27 -2.15
N LYS A 132 17.96 3.05 -1.64
CA LYS A 132 19.24 2.32 -1.75
C LYS A 132 18.99 0.95 -2.39
N GLN A 133 19.68 0.67 -3.48
CA GLN A 133 19.73 -0.66 -4.09
C GLN A 133 20.88 -1.47 -3.48
N CYS A 134 20.71 -1.91 -2.23
CA CYS A 134 21.71 -2.72 -1.53
C CYS A 134 21.70 -4.21 -1.94
N GLY A 135 20.70 -4.64 -2.71
CA GLY A 135 20.49 -6.04 -3.06
C GLY A 135 20.02 -6.88 -1.86
N LYS A 136 19.88 -8.17 -2.09
CA LYS A 136 19.49 -9.16 -1.09
C LYS A 136 20.34 -10.42 -1.23
N LEU A 137 20.85 -10.90 -0.10
CA LEU A 137 21.51 -12.18 0.03
C LEU A 137 20.59 -13.17 0.76
N ILE A 138 20.40 -14.36 0.19
CA ILE A 138 19.72 -15.49 0.86
C ILE A 138 20.76 -16.59 1.01
N VAL A 139 20.99 -16.99 2.25
CA VAL A 139 21.98 -17.98 2.62
C VAL A 139 21.34 -19.25 3.18
N ALA A 140 21.87 -20.40 2.82
CA ALA A 140 21.71 -21.66 3.55
C ALA A 140 22.80 -21.74 4.62
N VAL A 141 22.40 -21.82 5.89
CA VAL A 141 23.29 -21.97 7.04
C VAL A 141 23.42 -23.41 7.50
N GLU A 142 22.52 -24.30 7.07
CA GLU A 142 22.54 -25.74 7.33
C GLU A 142 22.46 -26.53 6.00
N GLN A 143 22.93 -27.78 6.00
CA GLN A 143 22.99 -28.59 4.77
C GLN A 143 21.58 -28.95 4.27
N GLU A 144 20.63 -29.07 5.19
CA GLU A 144 19.24 -29.40 4.96
C GLU A 144 18.47 -28.26 4.26
N GLU A 145 19.00 -27.03 4.29
CA GLU A 145 18.39 -25.85 3.66
C GLU A 145 18.75 -25.72 2.18
N ILE A 146 19.77 -26.44 1.72
CA ILE A 146 20.27 -26.39 0.34
C ILE A 146 19.17 -26.65 -0.70
N PRO A 147 18.35 -27.71 -0.58
CA PRO A 147 17.28 -27.95 -1.56
C PRO A 147 16.24 -26.81 -1.56
N ARG A 148 15.99 -26.20 -0.40
CA ARG A 148 15.07 -25.05 -0.28
C ARG A 148 15.64 -23.82 -0.98
N LEU A 149 16.94 -23.58 -0.85
CA LEU A 149 17.63 -22.51 -1.54
C LEU A 149 17.60 -22.71 -3.06
N GLN A 150 17.87 -23.92 -3.56
CA GLN A 150 17.75 -24.23 -5.00
C GLN A 150 16.34 -23.99 -5.51
N ALA A 151 15.32 -24.46 -4.79
CA ALA A 151 13.92 -24.22 -5.14
C ALA A 151 13.55 -22.71 -5.16
N LEU A 152 14.14 -21.90 -4.27
CA LEU A 152 13.97 -20.45 -4.30
C LEU A 152 14.65 -19.80 -5.50
N TYR A 153 15.82 -20.29 -5.90
CA TYR A 153 16.51 -19.80 -7.10
C TYR A 153 15.66 -20.07 -8.35
N GLU A 154 15.19 -21.30 -8.54
CA GLU A 154 14.32 -21.69 -9.65
C GLU A 154 13.03 -20.87 -9.68
N ARG A 155 12.39 -20.68 -8.50
CA ARG A 155 11.21 -19.82 -8.36
C ARG A 155 11.49 -18.38 -8.75
N GLY A 156 12.65 -17.84 -8.37
CA GLY A 156 13.09 -16.51 -8.76
C GLY A 156 13.22 -16.36 -10.28
N LEU A 157 13.78 -17.36 -10.95
CA LEU A 157 13.86 -17.40 -12.41
C LEU A 157 12.46 -17.44 -13.04
N GLN A 158 11.57 -18.29 -12.55
CA GLN A 158 10.18 -18.38 -13.03
C GLN A 158 9.40 -17.07 -12.83
N ASN A 159 9.65 -16.37 -11.73
CA ASN A 159 9.01 -15.07 -11.45
C ASN A 159 9.62 -13.93 -12.28
N GLY A 160 10.72 -14.13 -13.00
CA GLY A 160 11.40 -13.08 -13.75
C GLY A 160 12.17 -12.10 -12.88
N VAL A 161 12.69 -12.54 -11.73
CA VAL A 161 13.50 -11.71 -10.83
C VAL A 161 14.78 -11.28 -11.54
N GLN A 162 14.97 -9.97 -11.71
CA GLN A 162 16.17 -9.42 -12.34
C GLN A 162 17.38 -9.48 -11.40
N GLY A 163 18.58 -9.62 -11.98
CA GLY A 163 19.82 -9.61 -11.21
C GLY A 163 20.10 -10.86 -10.36
N LEU A 164 19.22 -11.87 -10.43
CA LEU A 164 19.33 -13.10 -9.66
C LEU A 164 20.58 -13.91 -10.03
N ARG A 165 21.42 -14.23 -9.06
CA ARG A 165 22.66 -14.99 -9.25
C ARG A 165 22.93 -15.95 -8.11
N LEU A 166 23.56 -17.06 -8.45
CA LEU A 166 24.18 -17.96 -7.48
C LEU A 166 25.66 -17.53 -7.28
N ILE A 167 26.03 -17.10 -6.07
CA ILE A 167 27.35 -16.54 -5.74
C ILE A 167 28.14 -17.44 -4.77
N GLN A 168 29.46 -17.52 -4.93
CA GLN A 168 30.29 -18.40 -4.10
C GLN A 168 30.57 -17.80 -2.71
N GLN A 169 31.04 -18.65 -1.79
CA GLN A 169 31.35 -18.27 -0.41
C GLN A 169 32.37 -17.11 -0.34
N GLU A 170 33.35 -17.09 -1.23
CA GLU A 170 34.37 -16.05 -1.31
C GLU A 170 33.76 -14.69 -1.64
N ASP A 171 32.79 -14.66 -2.55
CA ASP A 171 32.08 -13.43 -2.92
C ASP A 171 31.16 -12.93 -1.81
N ILE A 172 30.60 -13.85 -1.02
CA ILE A 172 29.82 -13.51 0.17
C ILE A 172 30.72 -12.86 1.21
N LYS A 173 31.89 -13.44 1.52
CA LYS A 173 32.82 -12.85 2.49
C LYS A 173 33.31 -11.46 2.07
N LYS A 174 33.45 -11.21 0.77
CA LYS A 174 33.80 -9.87 0.24
C LYS A 174 32.66 -8.86 0.44
N LYS A 175 31.40 -9.28 0.30
CA LYS A 175 30.22 -8.40 0.43
C LYS A 175 29.78 -8.22 1.89
N GLU A 176 29.70 -9.33 2.62
CA GLU A 176 29.16 -9.46 3.97
C GLU A 176 30.16 -10.25 4.85
N PRO A 177 31.25 -9.60 5.33
CA PRO A 177 32.37 -10.28 5.99
C PRO A 177 32.01 -10.99 7.29
N TYR A 178 30.91 -10.58 7.93
CA TYR A 178 30.40 -11.18 9.16
C TYR A 178 29.38 -12.30 8.93
N CYS A 179 29.00 -12.56 7.67
CA CYS A 179 28.05 -13.61 7.33
C CYS A 179 28.73 -14.99 7.38
N ARG A 180 28.16 -15.91 8.17
CA ARG A 180 28.57 -17.32 8.20
C ARG A 180 27.70 -18.12 7.25
N VAL A 181 28.35 -18.90 6.38
CA VAL A 181 27.70 -19.78 5.41
C VAL A 181 28.29 -21.18 5.53
N TYR A 182 27.44 -22.20 5.51
CA TYR A 182 27.86 -23.60 5.43
C TYR A 182 28.20 -23.98 3.99
N PHE A 183 28.89 -25.12 3.86
CA PHE A 183 29.60 -25.65 2.69
C PHE A 183 28.69 -25.97 1.48
N PHE A 184 27.89 -25.02 1.02
CA PHE A 184 27.25 -25.05 -0.29
C PHE A 184 27.94 -24.08 -1.23
N PRO A 185 28.32 -24.51 -2.45
CA PRO A 185 29.22 -23.72 -3.27
C PRO A 185 28.58 -22.43 -3.79
N LYS A 186 27.24 -22.26 -3.72
CA LYS A 186 26.59 -21.02 -4.17
C LYS A 186 25.34 -20.60 -3.37
N GLN A 187 25.19 -19.30 -3.11
CA GLN A 187 24.06 -18.65 -2.43
C GLN A 187 23.32 -17.67 -3.34
N ILE A 188 22.09 -17.25 -3.02
CA ILE A 188 21.32 -16.36 -3.91
C ILE A 188 21.60 -14.89 -3.62
N SER A 189 21.98 -14.14 -4.66
CA SER A 189 22.05 -12.68 -4.67
C SER A 189 21.03 -12.13 -5.67
N SER A 190 20.26 -11.10 -5.31
CA SER A 190 19.38 -10.34 -6.22
C SER A 190 19.47 -8.85 -5.98
#